data_AF-A0AAV6YGY4-F1
#
_entry.id   AF-A0AAV6YGY4-F1
#
_cell.length_a   1.000
_cell.length_b   1.000
_cell.length_c   1.000
_cell.angle_alpha   90.00
_cell.angle_beta   90.00
_cell.angle_gamma   90.00
#
_symmetry.space_group_name_H-M   'P 1'
#
loop_
_entity.id
_entity.type
_entity.pdbx_description
1 polymer ?
#
loop_
_entity_poly.entity_id
_entity_poly.type
_entity_poly.pdbx_seq_one_letter_code
_entity_poly.pdbx_strand_id
1 'polypeptide(L)'
;GIVYCFSQKDSEQVTMSLQKLGVGAGTYHANMEARDKSRVHAHWTQNKIQVVVATVAFGMGIDKPDVRFVIHHTMSKSMENYYQESGRAGRDDHRADCIVYWGFGDVFRISTMVVMENVGQQKLYDMVRYCQDMSR
;
A
#
# COMPACT_ATOMS: atom_id res chain seq x y z
N GLY A 1 3.74 -5.79 -8.76
CA GLY A 1 3.64 -5.59 -7.31
C GLY A 1 2.64 -4.51 -6.97
N ILE A 2 2.54 -4.17 -5.69
CA ILE A 2 1.69 -3.10 -5.16
C ILE A 2 2.57 -2.14 -4.35
N VAL A 3 2.30 -0.84 -4.44
CA VAL A 3 2.87 0.18 -3.55
C VAL A 3 1.73 0.83 -2.77
N TYR A 4 1.68 0.66 -1.44
CA TYR A 4 0.70 1.29 -0.58
C TYR A 4 1.18 2.66 -0.10
N CYS A 5 0.33 3.66 -0.28
CA CYS A 5 0.54 5.05 0.08
C CYS A 5 -0.49 5.52 1.12
N PHE A 6 -0.08 6.48 1.95
CA PHE A 6 -0.94 7.07 2.98
C PHE A 6 -2.11 7.86 2.41
N SER A 7 -1.87 8.67 1.37
CA SER A 7 -2.87 9.59 0.81
C SER A 7 -3.07 9.39 -0.70
N GLN A 8 -4.18 9.90 -1.21
CA GLN A 8 -4.48 9.90 -2.65
C GLN A 8 -3.41 10.71 -3.42
N LYS A 9 -3.04 11.87 -2.89
CA LYS A 9 -1.99 12.73 -3.43
C LYS A 9 -0.64 12.00 -3.47
N ASP A 10 -0.30 11.26 -2.41
CA ASP A 10 0.93 10.46 -2.35
C ASP A 10 0.91 9.41 -3.46
N SER A 11 -0.21 8.71 -3.65
CA SER A 11 -0.35 7.68 -4.70
C SER A 11 -0.20 8.25 -6.11
N GLU A 12 -0.73 9.44 -6.38
CA GLU A 12 -0.57 10.14 -7.66
C GLU A 12 0.87 10.60 -7.87
N GLN A 13 1.50 11.21 -6.86
CA GLN A 13 2.87 11.70 -6.93
C GLN A 13 3.88 10.57 -7.14
N VAL A 14 3.74 9.47 -6.40
CA VAL A 14 4.60 8.29 -6.54
C VAL A 14 4.42 7.67 -7.93
N THR A 15 3.17 7.56 -8.42
CA THR A 15 2.92 7.06 -9.79
C THR A 15 3.61 7.91 -10.84
N MET A 16 3.46 9.24 -10.77
CA MET A 16 4.12 10.14 -11.73
C MET A 16 5.64 10.02 -11.70
N SER A 17 6.24 9.93 -10.50
CA SER A 17 7.69 9.76 -10.36
C SER A 17 8.18 8.44 -10.95
N LEU A 18 7.45 7.34 -10.72
CA LEU A 18 7.78 6.03 -11.29
C LEU A 18 7.65 6.01 -12.81
N GLN A 19 6.58 6.61 -13.35
CA GLN A 19 6.38 6.71 -14.80
C GLN A 19 7.47 7.52 -15.49
N LYS A 20 7.92 8.64 -14.88
CA LYS A 20 9.06 9.42 -15.39
C LYS A 20 10.35 8.62 -15.47
N LEU A 21 10.49 7.60 -14.63
CA LEU A 21 11.63 6.68 -14.62
C LEU A 21 11.40 5.44 -15.51
N GLY A 22 10.33 5.41 -16.30
CA GLY A 22 10.04 4.33 -17.26
C GLY A 22 9.31 3.12 -16.65
N VAL A 23 8.86 3.20 -15.40
CA VAL A 23 8.10 2.10 -14.77
C VAL A 23 6.64 2.14 -15.21
N GLY A 24 6.11 1.01 -15.66
CA GLY A 24 4.68 0.83 -15.92
C GLY A 24 3.87 0.86 -14.62
N ALA A 25 3.53 2.04 -14.13
CA ALA A 25 2.78 2.24 -12.89
C ALA A 25 1.39 2.84 -13.15
N GLY A 26 0.41 2.47 -12.32
CA GLY A 26 -0.94 3.04 -12.34
C GLY A 26 -1.44 3.38 -10.93
N THR A 27 -2.10 4.53 -10.80
CA THR A 27 -2.67 5.00 -9.54
C THR A 27 -4.00 4.28 -9.21
N TYR A 28 -4.28 4.01 -7.94
CA TYR A 28 -5.60 3.58 -7.48
C TYR A 28 -6.00 4.21 -6.12
N HIS A 29 -7.05 5.04 -6.09
CA HIS A 29 -7.63 5.55 -4.85
C HIS A 29 -9.15 5.77 -4.95
N ALA A 30 -9.79 6.07 -3.82
CA ALA A 30 -11.24 6.16 -3.69
C ALA A 30 -11.89 7.23 -4.59
N ASN A 31 -11.23 8.37 -4.85
CA ASN A 31 -11.80 9.46 -5.65
C ASN A 31 -11.66 9.27 -7.16
N MET A 32 -11.06 8.17 -7.63
CA MET A 32 -11.05 7.88 -9.06
C MET A 32 -12.43 7.45 -9.56
N GLU A 33 -12.75 7.84 -10.79
CA GLU A 33 -13.92 7.35 -11.52
C GLU A 33 -13.90 5.82 -11.61
N ALA A 34 -15.09 5.20 -11.54
CA ALA A 34 -15.21 3.74 -11.58
C ALA A 34 -14.57 3.13 -12.84
N ARG A 35 -14.72 3.81 -13.99
CA ARG A 35 -14.10 3.40 -15.25
C ARG A 35 -12.57 3.33 -15.16
N ASP A 36 -11.96 4.29 -14.46
CA ASP A 36 -10.51 4.42 -14.37
C ASP A 36 -9.94 3.39 -13.38
N LYS A 37 -10.65 3.16 -12.25
CA LYS A 37 -10.36 2.05 -11.33
C LYS A 37 -10.37 0.70 -12.04
N SER A 38 -11.42 0.43 -12.82
CA SER A 38 -11.55 -0.82 -13.59
C SER A 38 -10.45 -0.97 -14.63
N ARG A 39 -10.08 0.12 -15.32
CA ARG A 39 -8.97 0.10 -16.29
C ARG A 39 -7.64 -0.25 -15.63
N VAL A 40 -7.31 0.41 -14.52
CA VAL A 40 -6.05 0.15 -13.78
C VAL A 40 -6.01 -1.30 -13.28
N HIS A 41 -7.10 -1.77 -12.66
CA HIS A 41 -7.20 -3.14 -12.19
C HIS A 41 -7.02 -4.15 -13.33
N ALA A 42 -7.72 -3.97 -14.45
CA ALA A 42 -7.62 -4.86 -15.62
C ALA A 42 -6.20 -4.85 -16.22
N HIS A 43 -5.59 -3.67 -16.37
CA HIS A 43 -4.23 -3.56 -16.90
C HIS A 43 -3.21 -4.25 -15.99
N TRP A 44 -3.35 -4.14 -14.68
CA TRP A 44 -2.45 -4.79 -13.74
C TRP A 44 -2.64 -6.31 -13.71
N THR A 45 -3.88 -6.79 -13.69
CA THR A 45 -4.17 -8.23 -13.73
C THR A 45 -3.65 -8.89 -15.02
N GLN A 46 -3.73 -8.17 -16.15
CA GLN A 46 -3.20 -8.59 -17.45
C GLN A 46 -1.69 -8.33 -17.62
N ASN A 47 -0.97 -7.93 -16.56
CA ASN A 47 0.46 -7.61 -16.59
C ASN A 47 0.85 -6.50 -17.60
N LYS A 48 -0.08 -5.63 -18.01
CA LYS A 48 0.19 -4.44 -18.85
C LYS A 48 0.84 -3.31 -18.07
N ILE A 49 0.61 -3.27 -16.76
CA ILE A 49 1.35 -2.41 -15.82
C ILE A 49 1.99 -3.29 -14.75
N GLN A 50 3.20 -2.94 -14.35
CA GLN A 50 4.01 -3.68 -13.39
C GLN A 50 3.60 -3.40 -11.94
N VAL A 51 3.13 -2.17 -11.66
CA VAL A 51 2.83 -1.70 -10.31
C VAL A 51 1.50 -0.96 -10.26
N VAL A 52 0.68 -1.30 -9.26
CA VAL A 52 -0.40 -0.42 -8.81
C VAL A 52 0.10 0.34 -7.59
N VAL A 53 0.05 1.66 -7.64
CA VAL A 53 0.34 2.55 -6.52
C VAL A 53 -0.99 3.01 -5.95
N ALA A 54 -1.29 2.67 -4.70
CA ALA A 54 -2.63 2.76 -4.17
C ALA A 54 -2.73 3.21 -2.73
N THR A 55 -3.90 3.73 -2.37
CA THR A 55 -4.32 3.80 -0.96
C THR A 55 -4.99 2.48 -0.54
N VAL A 56 -5.39 2.39 0.73
CA VAL A 56 -6.16 1.24 1.28
C VAL A 56 -7.46 0.93 0.52
N ALA A 57 -7.94 1.84 -0.33
CA ALA A 57 -9.07 1.59 -1.23
C ALA A 57 -8.82 0.43 -2.21
N PHE A 58 -7.56 0.15 -2.54
CA PHE A 58 -7.18 -1.01 -3.34
C PHE A 58 -7.06 -2.24 -2.45
N GLY A 59 -8.21 -2.80 -2.06
CA GLY A 59 -8.24 -3.91 -1.10
C GLY A 59 -9.34 -4.96 -1.29
N MET A 60 -10.57 -4.56 -1.60
CA MET A 60 -11.65 -5.52 -1.85
C MET A 60 -11.56 -6.07 -3.27
N GLY A 61 -11.65 -7.39 -3.43
CA GLY A 61 -11.73 -8.06 -4.74
C GLY A 61 -10.40 -8.23 -5.50
N ILE A 62 -9.25 -7.92 -4.88
CA ILE A 62 -7.96 -8.25 -5.47
C ILE A 62 -7.64 -9.70 -5.16
N ASP A 63 -7.55 -10.50 -6.22
CA ASP A 63 -7.19 -11.91 -6.16
C ASP A 63 -6.19 -12.30 -7.26
N LYS A 64 -5.14 -11.48 -7.42
CA LYS A 64 -4.03 -11.80 -8.32
C LYS A 64 -3.05 -12.70 -7.57
N PRO A 65 -2.80 -13.94 -8.02
CA PRO A 65 -1.97 -14.90 -7.27
C PRO A 65 -0.48 -14.53 -7.31
N ASP A 66 -0.02 -13.93 -8.40
CA ASP A 66 1.38 -13.73 -8.75
C ASP A 66 1.96 -12.37 -8.33
N VAL A 67 1.52 -11.83 -7.19
CA VAL A 67 2.07 -10.56 -6.66
C VAL A 67 3.42 -10.81 -5.99
N ARG A 68 4.51 -10.40 -6.66
CA ARG A 68 5.88 -10.63 -6.17
C ARG A 68 6.39 -9.66 -5.12
N PHE A 69 5.76 -8.51 -4.98
CA PHE A 69 6.10 -7.57 -3.92
C PHE A 69 4.92 -6.70 -3.51
N VAL A 70 4.90 -6.37 -2.22
CA VAL A 70 4.11 -5.29 -1.65
C VAL A 70 5.07 -4.35 -0.92
N ILE A 71 5.07 -3.08 -1.32
CA ILE A 71 5.89 -2.04 -0.69
C ILE A 71 4.95 -1.06 0.01
N HIS A 72 5.19 -0.81 1.28
CA HIS A 72 4.54 0.26 2.02
C HIS A 72 5.41 1.50 1.96
N HIS A 73 5.03 2.47 1.13
CA HIS A 73 5.68 3.79 1.07
C HIS A 73 5.53 4.55 2.39
N THR A 74 4.44 4.30 3.10
CA THR A 74 4.18 4.76 4.46
C THR A 74 3.65 3.57 5.25
N MET A 75 4.08 3.44 6.51
CA MET A 75 3.59 2.39 7.40
C MET A 75 2.05 2.40 7.53
N SER A 76 1.46 1.23 7.73
CA SER A 76 0.02 1.10 7.94
C SER A 76 -0.43 1.69 9.28
N LYS A 77 -1.73 1.93 9.43
CA LYS A 77 -2.29 2.46 10.70
C LYS A 77 -2.30 1.46 11.86
N SER A 78 -2.14 0.18 11.57
CA SER A 78 -2.09 -0.90 12.55
C SER A 78 -1.40 -2.14 11.98
N MET A 79 -1.04 -3.07 12.85
CA MET A 79 -0.50 -4.37 12.47
C MET A 79 -1.50 -5.21 11.65
N GLU A 80 -2.80 -5.15 11.96
CA GLU A 80 -3.82 -5.89 11.23
C GLU A 80 -3.97 -5.38 9.79
N ASN A 81 -3.95 -4.05 9.62
CA ASN A 81 -3.92 -3.42 8.31
C ASN A 81 -2.69 -3.86 7.52
N TYR A 82 -1.50 -3.76 8.13
CA TYR A 82 -0.26 -4.19 7.50
C TYR A 82 -0.31 -5.66 7.07
N TYR A 83 -0.79 -6.54 7.94
CA TYR A 83 -0.94 -7.97 7.64
C TYR A 83 -1.89 -8.21 6.45
N GLN A 84 -3.05 -7.56 6.44
CA GLN A 84 -4.02 -7.71 5.33
C GLN A 84 -3.48 -7.16 4.00
N GLU A 85 -2.77 -6.04 4.05
CA GLU A 85 -2.20 -5.36 2.89
C GLU A 85 -1.01 -6.14 2.31
N SER A 86 -0.07 -6.56 3.17
CA SER A 86 1.10 -7.36 2.79
C SER A 86 0.75 -8.77 2.37
N GLY A 87 -0.28 -9.39 2.96
CA GLY A 87 -0.81 -10.72 2.59
C GLY A 87 -1.44 -10.82 1.19
N ARG A 88 -1.32 -9.77 0.38
CA ARG A 88 -1.61 -9.82 -1.07
C ARG A 88 -0.43 -10.32 -1.88
N ALA A 89 0.79 -10.24 -1.35
CA ALA A 89 1.97 -10.84 -1.95
C ALA A 89 1.91 -12.37 -1.85
N GLY A 90 2.44 -13.07 -2.85
CA GLY A 90 2.73 -14.51 -2.72
C GLY A 90 1.53 -15.44 -2.60
N ARG A 91 0.37 -15.10 -3.16
CA ARG A 91 -0.83 -15.96 -3.07
C ARG A 91 -0.76 -17.24 -3.91
N ASP A 92 0.26 -17.35 -4.75
CA ASP A 92 0.68 -18.57 -5.45
C ASP A 92 1.68 -19.41 -4.63
N ASP A 93 1.89 -19.10 -3.35
CA ASP A 93 2.87 -19.73 -2.44
C ASP A 93 4.33 -19.64 -2.90
N HIS A 94 4.63 -18.84 -3.92
CA HIS A 94 6.00 -18.56 -4.34
C HIS A 94 6.57 -17.38 -3.58
N ARG A 95 7.91 -17.33 -3.48
CA ARG A 95 8.63 -16.24 -2.82
C ARG A 95 8.13 -14.86 -3.30
N ALA A 96 7.87 -14.00 -2.33
CA ALA A 96 7.47 -12.62 -2.54
C ALA A 96 7.93 -11.77 -1.36
N ASP A 97 8.16 -10.49 -1.61
CA ASP A 97 8.72 -9.57 -0.61
C ASP A 97 7.68 -8.57 -0.09
N CYS A 98 7.69 -8.37 1.22
CA CYS A 98 6.89 -7.36 1.90
C CYS A 98 7.84 -6.36 2.57
N ILE A 99 7.89 -5.14 2.04
CA ILE A 99 8.86 -4.12 2.46
C ILE A 99 8.10 -2.93 3.00
N VAL A 100 8.44 -2.47 4.21
CA VAL A 100 7.89 -1.25 4.80
C VAL A 100 8.96 -0.18 4.94
N TYR A 101 8.71 0.99 4.36
CA TYR A 101 9.52 2.19 4.62
C TYR A 101 8.99 2.87 5.89
N TRP A 102 9.87 2.99 6.87
CA TRP A 102 9.58 3.69 8.12
C TRP A 102 10.16 5.10 8.07
N GLY A 103 9.31 6.10 8.32
CA GLY A 103 9.70 7.49 8.50
C GLY A 103 9.08 8.07 9.76
N PHE A 104 9.88 8.76 10.57
CA PHE A 104 9.40 9.38 11.82
C PHE A 104 8.21 10.33 11.62
N GLY A 105 8.20 11.08 10.51
CA GLY A 105 7.11 12.01 10.18
C GLY A 105 5.75 11.33 9.96
N ASP A 106 5.73 10.06 9.54
CA ASP A 106 4.49 9.34 9.28
C ASP A 106 3.72 9.03 10.57
N VAL A 107 4.40 8.93 11.72
CA VAL A 107 3.76 8.74 13.03
C VAL A 107 2.73 9.83 13.29
N PHE A 108 3.10 11.09 13.07
CA PHE A 108 2.21 12.23 13.32
C PHE A 108 1.08 12.30 12.30
N ARG A 109 1.39 12.08 11.01
CA ARG A 109 0.39 12.08 9.92
C ARG A 109 -0.71 11.04 10.18
N ILE A 110 -0.33 9.83 10.57
CA ILE A 110 -1.27 8.75 10.84
C ILE A 110 -1.99 8.99 12.17
N SER A 111 -1.30 9.47 13.22
CA SER A 111 -1.91 9.78 14.51
C SER A 111 -3.05 10.79 14.39
N THR A 112 -2.90 11.82 13.55
CA THR A 112 -3.99 12.79 13.28
C THR A 112 -5.18 12.15 12.57
N MET A 113 -4.94 11.17 11.69
CA MET A 113 -6.01 10.48 10.95
C MET A 113 -6.83 9.55 11.86
N VAL A 114 -6.19 8.86 12.79
CA VAL A 114 -6.84 7.86 13.65
C VAL A 114 -7.37 8.42 14.97
N VAL A 115 -7.32 9.74 15.17
CA VAL A 115 -7.65 10.40 16.46
C VAL A 115 -9.10 10.14 16.91
N MET A 116 -10.01 9.91 15.96
CA MET A 116 -11.42 9.62 16.25
C MET A 116 -11.70 8.12 16.46
N GLU A 117 -10.70 7.25 16.28
CA GLU A 117 -10.84 5.80 16.50
C GLU A 117 -10.51 5.47 17.97
N ASN A 118 -11.42 4.77 18.68
CA ASN A 118 -11.29 4.45 20.12
C ASN A 118 -9.92 3.90 20.54
N VAL A 119 -9.30 3.07 19.70
CA VAL A 119 -8.00 2.43 19.95
C VAL A 119 -6.99 2.72 18.83
N GLY A 120 -7.24 3.75 18.02
CA GLY A 120 -6.43 4.07 16.84
C GLY A 120 -4.97 4.38 17.19
N GLN A 121 -4.75 5.21 18.20
CA GLN A 121 -3.40 5.59 18.63
C GLN A 121 -2.62 4.40 19.21
N GLN A 122 -3.28 3.54 19.99
CA GLN A 122 -2.65 2.32 20.52
C GLN A 122 -2.19 1.41 19.38
N LYS A 123 -3.08 1.13 18.41
CA LYS A 123 -2.79 0.32 17.24
C LYS A 123 -1.66 0.87 16.37
N LEU A 124 -1.60 2.19 16.23
CA LEU A 124 -0.51 2.88 15.55
C LEU A 124 0.82 2.63 16.26
N TYR A 125 0.86 2.74 17.58
CA TYR A 125 2.08 2.50 18.34
C TYR A 125 2.55 1.04 18.29
N ASP A 126 1.63 0.08 18.14
CA ASP A 126 2.01 -1.32 17.88
C ASP A 126 2.73 -1.45 16.52
N MET A 127 2.24 -0.77 15.48
CA MET A 127 2.94 -0.71 14.18
C MET A 127 4.30 0.01 14.27
N VAL A 128 4.40 1.08 15.07
CA VAL A 128 5.68 1.79 15.28
C VAL A 128 6.68 0.87 15.97
N ARG A 129 6.28 0.13 17.02
CA ARG A 129 7.13 -0.86 17.68
C ARG A 129 7.62 -1.91 16.69
N TYR A 130 6.76 -2.36 15.78
CA TYR A 130 7.15 -3.28 14.72
C TYR A 130 8.27 -2.71 13.84
N CYS A 131 8.21 -1.43 13.47
CA CYS A 131 9.22 -0.80 12.63
C CYS A 131 10.54 -0.49 13.35
N GLN A 132 10.52 -0.31 14.68
CA GLN A 132 11.69 0.02 15.49
C GLN A 132 12.46 -1.19 16.01
N ASP A 133 11.82 -2.36 15.97
CA ASP A 133 12.42 -3.61 16.43
C ASP A 133 13.54 -4.07 15.47
N MET A 134 14.79 -3.80 15.87
CA MET A 134 15.99 -4.21 15.16
C MET A 134 16.41 -5.65 15.44
N SER A 135 15.72 -6.38 16.33
CA SER A 135 16.10 -7.74 16.72
C SER A 135 15.58 -8.84 15.78
N ARG A 136 15.09 -8.44 14.61
CA ARG A 136 14.44 -9.29 13.60
C ARG A 136 15.37 -9.74 12.50
#